data_AF-A0A358IDC6-F1
#
_entry.id   AF-A0A358IDC6-F1
#
_cell.length_a   1.000
_cell.length_b   1.000
_cell.length_c   1.000
_cell.angle_alpha   90.00
_cell.angle_beta   90.00
_cell.angle_gamma   90.00
#
_symmetry.space_group_name_H-M   'P 1'
#
loop_
_entity.id
_entity.type
_entity.pdbx_description
1 polymer ?
#
loop_
_entity_poly.entity_id
_entity_poly.type
_entity_poly.pdbx_seq_one_letter_code
_entity_poly.pdbx_strand_id
1 'polypeptide(L)'
;MIRSDSADSIAFELKFGIDGDEPVVIALEGGRLRLRGAIDRVDQDLHGLHVIDYKTGKADDYGADVFGGGRHLQHAIYAKVAEERLGVEVVDGQYHFPTRKGQNQRVVYDRDEMSRLEDLLELLLDGVVRGHFVPTNDPEDCKYCDFSDICRARRGKYGKVYSPLAAWAKDHTGDVVSPEFEQFQKVRSFEK
;
A
#
# COMPACT_ATOMS: atom_id res chain seq x y z
N MET A 1 14.27 -12.27 -22.33
CA MET A 1 15.57 -11.71 -21.92
C MET A 1 15.81 -12.19 -20.50
N ILE A 2 16.57 -13.28 -20.34
CA ILE A 2 17.00 -13.76 -19.02
C ILE A 2 18.18 -12.88 -18.65
N ARG A 3 18.02 -12.06 -17.61
CA ARG A 3 19.06 -11.11 -17.16
C ARG A 3 20.01 -11.87 -16.24
N SER A 4 21.31 -11.80 -16.52
CA SER A 4 22.36 -12.62 -15.89
C SER A 4 22.88 -12.11 -14.55
N ASP A 5 22.40 -10.96 -14.08
CA ASP A 5 22.92 -10.26 -12.89
C ASP A 5 21.84 -10.15 -11.80
N SER A 6 20.93 -11.12 -11.72
CA SER A 6 19.84 -11.08 -10.74
C SER A 6 20.20 -11.84 -9.48
N ALA A 7 19.96 -11.22 -8.33
CA ALA A 7 19.78 -11.89 -7.05
C ALA A 7 19.03 -13.24 -7.20
N ASP A 8 19.43 -14.23 -6.40
CA ASP A 8 18.86 -15.57 -6.46
C ASP A 8 17.45 -15.56 -5.87
N SER A 9 16.48 -16.12 -6.58
CA SER A 9 15.13 -16.30 -6.03
C SER A 9 15.15 -17.38 -4.95
N ILE A 10 14.91 -16.96 -3.71
CA ILE A 10 14.94 -17.86 -2.54
C ILE A 10 13.54 -18.26 -2.05
N ALA A 11 12.51 -17.47 -2.38
CA ALA A 11 11.14 -17.76 -2.00
C ALA A 11 10.12 -17.21 -3.01
N PHE A 12 9.02 -17.94 -3.17
CA PHE A 12 7.84 -17.54 -3.93
C PHE A 12 6.61 -17.80 -3.06
N GLU A 13 5.60 -16.93 -3.16
CA GLU A 13 4.36 -17.05 -2.40
C GLU A 13 4.63 -17.30 -0.89
N LEU A 14 5.57 -16.54 -0.32
CA LEU A 14 5.98 -16.68 1.08
C LEU A 14 4.83 -16.26 1.99
N LYS A 15 4.07 -17.24 2.46
CA LYS A 15 2.89 -17.05 3.30
C LYS A 15 3.29 -16.61 4.71
N PHE A 16 2.43 -15.81 5.32
CA PHE A 16 2.49 -15.45 6.73
C PHE A 16 1.09 -15.34 7.32
N GLY A 17 0.85 -15.87 8.52
CA GLY A 17 -0.46 -15.80 9.18
C GLY A 17 -1.61 -16.53 8.45
N ILE A 18 -1.28 -17.44 7.53
CA ILE A 18 -2.22 -18.23 6.71
C ILE A 18 -1.91 -19.72 6.89
N ASP A 19 -2.91 -20.60 6.73
CA ASP A 19 -2.75 -22.06 6.78
C ASP A 19 -2.11 -22.60 8.08
N GLY A 20 -2.37 -21.94 9.21
CA GLY A 20 -1.85 -22.33 10.52
C GLY A 20 -0.46 -21.75 10.85
N ASP A 21 0.13 -20.97 9.96
CA ASP A 21 1.31 -20.18 10.27
C ASP A 21 0.98 -19.01 11.20
N GLU A 22 1.94 -18.64 12.06
CA GLU A 22 1.77 -17.53 13.00
C GLU A 22 1.72 -16.20 12.24
N PRO A 23 0.93 -15.21 12.66
CA PRO A 23 0.95 -13.89 12.02
C PRO A 23 2.23 -13.13 12.38
N VAL A 24 2.76 -12.37 11.42
CA VAL A 24 3.81 -11.38 11.70
C VAL A 24 3.19 -10.22 12.47
N VAL A 25 3.92 -9.70 13.45
CA VAL A 25 3.44 -8.62 14.30
C VAL A 25 4.33 -7.40 14.17
N ILE A 26 3.74 -6.27 13.76
CA ILE A 26 4.37 -4.95 13.85
C ILE A 26 3.94 -4.32 15.17
N ALA A 27 4.91 -3.98 16.01
CA ALA A 27 4.69 -3.20 17.22
C ALA A 27 4.63 -1.72 16.86
N LEU A 28 3.58 -1.05 17.34
CA LEU A 28 3.29 0.36 17.11
C LEU A 28 3.09 1.03 18.47
N GLU A 29 3.11 2.36 18.55
CA GLU A 29 2.89 3.08 19.81
C GLU A 29 1.47 2.84 20.34
N GLY A 30 0.48 2.85 19.44
CA GLY A 30 -0.93 2.63 19.74
C GLY A 30 -1.33 1.17 19.93
N GLY A 31 -0.42 0.20 19.68
CA GLY A 31 -0.71 -1.21 19.89
C GLY A 31 0.08 -2.19 19.02
N ARG A 32 -0.54 -3.31 18.65
CA ARG A 32 0.10 -4.37 17.86
C ARG A 32 -0.73 -4.68 16.63
N LEU A 33 -0.15 -4.51 15.44
CA LEU A 33 -0.76 -4.89 14.18
C LEU A 33 -0.36 -6.33 13.83
N ARG A 34 -1.34 -7.25 13.83
CA ARG A 34 -1.14 -8.64 13.39
C ARG A 34 -1.43 -8.73 11.90
N LEU A 35 -0.44 -9.17 11.12
CA LEU A 35 -0.50 -9.25 9.67
C LEU A 35 -0.63 -10.69 9.21
N ARG A 36 -1.40 -10.88 8.13
CA ARG A 36 -1.44 -12.12 7.35
C ARG A 36 -1.44 -11.80 5.86
N GLY A 37 -0.88 -12.68 5.05
CA GLY A 37 -0.75 -12.49 3.62
C GLY A 37 0.23 -13.47 2.98
N ALA A 38 0.67 -13.13 1.77
CA ALA A 38 1.75 -13.83 1.07
C ALA A 38 2.57 -12.81 0.28
N ILE A 39 3.89 -12.97 0.29
CA ILE A 39 4.82 -12.19 -0.54
C ILE A 39 5.01 -12.95 -1.86
N ASP A 40 4.77 -12.29 -2.99
CA ASP A 40 4.83 -12.96 -4.30
C ASP A 40 6.22 -13.58 -4.56
N ARG A 41 7.29 -12.84 -4.28
CA ARG A 41 8.68 -13.29 -4.50
C ARG A 41 9.68 -12.57 -3.60
N VAL A 42 10.68 -13.30 -3.13
CA VAL A 42 11.86 -12.76 -2.44
C VAL A 42 13.11 -13.27 -3.15
N ASP A 43 13.96 -12.33 -3.57
CA ASP A 43 15.30 -12.62 -4.07
C ASP A 43 16.35 -12.26 -3.01
N GLN A 44 17.53 -12.86 -3.07
CA GLN A 44 18.66 -12.55 -2.19
C GLN A 44 19.97 -12.45 -2.98
N ASP A 45 20.76 -11.43 -2.67
CA ASP A 45 22.16 -11.30 -3.13
C ASP A 45 23.13 -11.06 -1.96
N LEU A 46 24.33 -10.55 -2.26
CA LEU A 46 25.35 -10.25 -1.25
C LEU A 46 25.01 -9.02 -0.38
N HIS A 47 24.07 -8.19 -0.81
CA HIS A 47 23.65 -6.97 -0.12
C HIS A 47 22.43 -7.21 0.78
N GLY A 48 21.55 -8.15 0.42
CA GLY A 48 20.43 -8.56 1.26
C GLY A 48 19.25 -9.09 0.46
N LEU A 49 18.04 -8.88 1.00
CA LEU A 49 16.80 -9.33 0.37
C LEU A 49 16.20 -8.25 -0.53
N HIS A 50 15.64 -8.68 -1.66
CA HIS A 50 14.81 -7.85 -2.53
C HIS A 50 13.40 -8.43 -2.54
N VAL A 51 12.42 -7.64 -2.15
CA VAL A 51 11.02 -8.07 -2.07
C VAL A 51 10.30 -7.62 -3.32
N ILE A 52 9.72 -8.55 -4.06
CA ILE A 52 9.05 -8.27 -5.34
C ILE A 52 7.57 -8.59 -5.24
N ASP A 53 6.74 -7.64 -5.67
CA ASP A 53 5.31 -7.80 -5.87
C ASP A 53 4.96 -7.59 -7.35
N TYR A 54 4.22 -8.55 -7.93
CA TYR A 54 3.85 -8.54 -9.34
C TYR A 54 2.50 -7.85 -9.54
N LYS A 55 2.51 -6.81 -10.37
CA LYS A 55 1.31 -6.05 -10.74
C LYS A 55 0.91 -6.27 -12.18
N THR A 56 -0.39 -6.51 -12.38
CA THR A 56 -0.97 -6.69 -13.72
C THR A 56 -1.45 -5.38 -14.36
N GLY A 57 -1.54 -4.31 -13.56
CA GLY A 57 -1.97 -2.97 -13.95
C GLY A 57 -0.92 -2.15 -14.68
N LYS A 58 -1.09 -0.83 -14.64
CA LYS A 58 -0.09 0.15 -15.08
C LYS A 58 0.72 0.64 -13.88
N ALA A 59 1.90 1.19 -14.16
CA ALA A 59 2.76 1.79 -13.14
C ALA A 59 2.54 3.31 -12.96
N ASP A 60 1.61 3.93 -13.73
CA ASP A 60 1.42 5.39 -13.79
C ASP A 60 1.24 6.07 -12.41
N ASP A 61 0.71 5.37 -11.41
CA ASP A 61 0.48 5.89 -10.05
C ASP A 61 1.62 5.59 -9.06
N TYR A 62 2.69 4.92 -9.50
CA TYR A 62 3.82 4.50 -8.66
C TYR A 62 5.08 5.33 -8.93
N GLY A 63 5.97 5.41 -7.95
CA GLY A 63 7.31 6.00 -8.08
C GLY A 63 7.38 7.52 -7.90
N ALA A 64 6.25 8.23 -7.85
CA ALA A 64 6.23 9.65 -7.47
C ALA A 64 6.35 9.83 -5.95
N ASP A 65 5.60 9.01 -5.22
CA ASP A 65 5.58 8.91 -3.76
C ASP A 65 5.89 7.45 -3.37
N VAL A 66 6.49 7.23 -2.21
CA VAL A 66 6.76 5.89 -1.63
C VAL A 66 5.44 5.22 -1.25
N PHE A 67 4.59 5.92 -0.51
CA PHE A 67 3.33 5.38 0.03
C PHE A 67 2.07 5.85 -0.71
N GLY A 68 2.18 6.79 -1.65
CA GLY A 68 1.05 7.28 -2.45
C GLY A 68 -0.07 7.87 -1.59
N GLY A 69 0.30 8.58 -0.52
CA GLY A 69 -0.65 9.10 0.47
C GLY A 69 -1.43 7.98 1.19
N GLY A 70 -0.74 6.92 1.58
CA GLY A 70 -1.31 5.76 2.27
C GLY A 70 -2.03 4.74 1.38
N ARG A 71 -1.80 4.77 0.06
CA ARG A 71 -2.41 3.83 -0.91
C ARG A 71 -1.48 2.68 -1.28
N HIS A 72 -0.18 2.81 -1.04
CA HIS A 72 0.83 1.85 -1.45
C HIS A 72 1.64 1.43 -0.23
N LEU A 73 1.27 0.31 0.40
CA LEU A 73 1.92 -0.14 1.64
C LEU A 73 2.63 -1.49 1.48
N GLN A 74 2.33 -2.23 0.40
CA GLN A 74 2.73 -3.63 0.27
C GLN A 74 4.24 -3.81 0.22
N HIS A 75 4.97 -2.97 -0.52
CA HIS A 75 6.43 -3.06 -0.64
C HIS A 75 7.12 -2.97 0.74
N ALA A 76 6.74 -1.99 1.57
CA ALA A 76 7.31 -1.80 2.89
C ALA A 76 6.80 -2.81 3.94
N ILE A 77 5.50 -3.16 3.91
CA ILE A 77 4.95 -4.21 4.80
C ILE A 77 5.62 -5.55 4.52
N TYR A 78 5.74 -5.92 3.24
CA TYR A 78 6.37 -7.18 2.85
C TYR A 78 7.86 -7.17 3.15
N ALA A 79 8.55 -6.02 3.07
CA ALA A 79 9.93 -5.90 3.55
C ALA A 79 10.05 -6.32 5.02
N LYS A 80 9.26 -5.72 5.93
CA LYS A 80 9.28 -6.08 7.36
C LYS A 80 8.95 -7.54 7.61
N VAL A 81 7.98 -8.09 6.88
CA VAL A 81 7.63 -9.51 6.96
C VAL A 81 8.79 -10.40 6.49
N ALA A 82 9.44 -10.07 5.37
CA ALA A 82 10.57 -10.85 4.85
C ALA A 82 11.74 -10.85 5.83
N GLU A 83 12.07 -9.70 6.43
CA GLU A 83 13.11 -9.59 7.45
C GLU A 83 12.82 -10.47 8.67
N GLU A 84 11.59 -10.43 9.18
CA GLU A 84 11.19 -11.23 10.34
C GLU A 84 11.25 -12.73 10.03
N ARG A 85 10.81 -13.14 8.84
CA ARG A 85 10.75 -14.56 8.46
C ARG A 85 12.08 -15.16 8.07
N LEU A 86 12.94 -14.38 7.43
CA LEU A 86 14.17 -14.88 6.82
C LEU A 86 15.42 -14.47 7.59
N GLY A 87 15.30 -13.54 8.55
CA GLY A 87 16.42 -13.09 9.39
C GLY A 87 17.51 -12.36 8.63
N VAL A 88 17.21 -11.84 7.44
CA VAL A 88 18.12 -11.09 6.57
C VAL A 88 17.48 -9.74 6.27
N GLU A 89 18.32 -8.71 6.24
CA GLU A 89 17.93 -7.34 5.95
C GLU A 89 17.42 -7.17 4.50
N VAL A 90 16.29 -6.49 4.34
CA VAL A 90 15.76 -6.09 3.02
C VAL A 90 16.46 -4.84 2.52
N VAL A 91 17.00 -4.89 1.31
CA VAL A 91 17.63 -3.76 0.62
C VAL A 91 16.58 -2.88 -0.04
N ASP A 92 15.57 -3.50 -0.67
CA ASP A 92 14.50 -2.78 -1.36
C ASP A 92 13.21 -3.59 -1.50
N GLY A 93 12.12 -2.85 -1.69
CA GLY A 93 10.82 -3.36 -2.09
C GLY A 93 10.49 -2.91 -3.52
N GLN A 94 9.95 -3.81 -4.33
CA GLN A 94 9.78 -3.60 -5.77
C GLN A 94 8.39 -3.95 -6.25
N TYR A 95 7.87 -3.12 -7.15
CA TYR A 95 6.71 -3.45 -7.98
C TYR A 95 7.17 -3.77 -9.39
N HIS A 96 6.83 -4.97 -9.88
CA HIS A 96 7.12 -5.39 -11.25
C HIS A 96 5.84 -5.42 -12.05
N PHE A 97 5.85 -4.80 -13.24
CA PHE A 97 4.67 -4.71 -14.10
C PHE A 97 4.86 -5.51 -15.42
N PRO A 98 4.94 -6.86 -15.37
CA PRO A 98 5.38 -7.70 -16.49
C PRO A 98 4.34 -7.87 -17.62
N THR A 99 3.28 -7.05 -17.65
CA THR A 99 2.22 -7.13 -18.65
C THR A 99 2.41 -6.11 -19.78
N ARG A 100 1.70 -6.28 -20.90
CA ARG A 100 1.66 -5.28 -21.98
C ARG A 100 1.18 -3.91 -21.49
N LYS A 101 0.23 -3.87 -20.55
CA LYS A 101 -0.26 -2.61 -19.95
C LYS A 101 0.81 -1.97 -19.06
N GLY A 102 1.53 -2.80 -18.31
CA GLY A 102 2.62 -2.42 -17.43
C GLY A 102 3.94 -2.09 -18.11
N GLN A 103 4.08 -2.42 -19.39
CA GLN A 103 5.26 -2.16 -20.22
C GLN A 103 6.57 -2.70 -19.62
N ASN A 104 6.49 -3.76 -18.80
CA ASN A 104 7.63 -4.36 -18.11
C ASN A 104 8.42 -3.35 -17.24
N GLN A 105 7.74 -2.32 -16.73
CA GLN A 105 8.33 -1.34 -15.83
C GLN A 105 8.58 -1.96 -14.45
N ARG A 106 9.55 -1.38 -13.73
CA ARG A 106 9.87 -1.69 -12.34
C ARG A 106 9.89 -0.38 -11.57
N VAL A 107 9.27 -0.38 -10.40
CA VAL A 107 9.40 0.69 -9.41
C VAL A 107 10.07 0.06 -8.21
N VAL A 108 11.11 0.71 -7.70
CA VAL A 108 11.96 0.22 -6.61
C VAL A 108 11.97 1.30 -5.54
N TYR A 109 11.79 0.88 -4.30
CA TYR A 109 11.89 1.72 -3.11
C TYR A 109 12.95 1.14 -2.21
N ASP A 110 13.99 1.90 -1.92
CA ASP A 110 15.06 1.46 -1.04
C ASP A 110 14.60 1.42 0.43
N ARG A 111 15.41 0.77 1.25
CA ARG A 111 15.19 0.66 2.70
C ARG A 111 14.92 2.00 3.38
N ASP A 112 15.66 3.04 3.02
CA ASP A 112 15.58 4.35 3.68
C ASP A 112 14.27 5.06 3.30
N GLU A 113 13.85 4.95 2.03
CA GLU A 113 12.54 5.40 1.55
C GLU A 113 11.39 4.74 2.33
N MET A 114 11.50 3.42 2.59
CA MET A 114 10.48 2.64 3.31
C MET A 114 10.49 2.83 4.84
N SER A 115 11.47 3.54 5.39
CA SER A 115 11.72 3.62 6.84
C SER A 115 10.58 4.23 7.66
N ARG A 116 9.69 5.00 7.02
CA ARG A 116 8.56 5.70 7.65
C ARG A 116 7.25 4.90 7.67
N LEU A 117 7.31 3.59 7.41
CA LEU A 117 6.12 2.72 7.39
C LEU A 117 5.37 2.76 8.72
N GLU A 118 6.05 2.57 9.85
CA GLU A 118 5.43 2.50 11.17
C GLU A 118 4.69 3.79 11.54
N ASP A 119 5.28 4.96 11.23
CA ASP A 119 4.64 6.27 11.42
C ASP A 119 3.32 6.39 10.63
N LEU A 120 3.32 5.90 9.38
CA LEU A 120 2.13 5.93 8.53
C LEU A 120 1.07 4.94 9.02
N LEU A 121 1.48 3.75 9.46
CA LEU A 121 0.57 2.75 10.04
C LEU A 121 -0.07 3.27 11.33
N GLU A 122 0.70 3.93 12.20
CA GLU A 122 0.17 4.57 13.42
C GLU A 122 -0.90 5.60 13.05
N LEU A 123 -0.60 6.49 12.10
CA LEU A 123 -1.55 7.52 11.66
C LEU A 123 -2.83 6.93 11.06
N LEU A 124 -2.71 5.88 10.24
CA LEU A 124 -3.85 5.17 9.65
C LEU A 124 -4.71 4.48 10.72
N LEU A 125 -4.07 3.78 11.65
CA LEU A 125 -4.76 2.97 12.65
C LEU A 125 -5.35 3.80 13.79
N ASP A 126 -4.73 4.91 14.18
CA ASP A 126 -5.33 5.87 15.11
C ASP A 126 -6.70 6.35 14.59
N GLY A 127 -6.83 6.55 13.27
CA GLY A 127 -8.10 6.96 12.66
C GLY A 127 -9.15 5.87 12.73
N VAL A 128 -8.76 4.62 12.52
CA VAL A 128 -9.65 3.47 12.72
C VAL A 128 -10.09 3.36 14.18
N VAL A 129 -9.16 3.51 15.13
CA VAL A 129 -9.43 3.44 16.57
C VAL A 129 -10.40 4.54 17.02
N ARG A 130 -10.26 5.75 16.48
CA ARG A 130 -11.15 6.88 16.78
C ARG A 130 -12.49 6.84 16.02
N GLY A 131 -12.66 5.89 15.09
CA GLY A 131 -13.87 5.78 14.28
C GLY A 131 -13.97 6.82 13.16
N HIS A 132 -12.83 7.37 12.72
CA HIS A 132 -12.74 8.38 11.66
C HIS A 132 -12.88 7.73 10.28
N PHE A 133 -14.11 7.34 9.91
CA PHE A 133 -14.43 6.73 8.61
C PHE A 133 -14.95 7.77 7.61
N VAL A 134 -14.09 8.72 7.22
CA VAL A 134 -14.48 9.73 6.22
C VAL A 134 -14.60 9.10 4.83
N PRO A 135 -15.56 9.56 3.99
CA PRO A 135 -15.60 9.16 2.59
C PRO A 135 -14.32 9.60 1.87
N THR A 136 -13.95 8.88 0.82
CA THR A 136 -12.89 9.33 -0.10
C THR A 136 -13.21 10.71 -0.69
N ASN A 137 -12.19 11.54 -0.90
CA ASN A 137 -12.29 12.81 -1.62
C ASN A 137 -12.08 12.68 -3.14
N ASP A 138 -11.89 11.46 -3.65
CA ASP A 138 -11.76 11.16 -5.07
C ASP A 138 -12.94 10.28 -5.56
N PRO A 139 -13.86 10.82 -6.37
CA PRO A 139 -14.94 10.04 -6.96
C PRO A 139 -14.48 8.83 -7.78
N GLU A 140 -13.26 8.83 -8.33
CA GLU A 140 -12.75 7.70 -9.12
C GLU A 140 -12.46 6.46 -8.26
N ASP A 141 -12.20 6.61 -6.96
CA ASP A 141 -12.12 5.48 -6.02
C ASP A 141 -13.43 4.67 -6.00
N CYS A 142 -14.57 5.33 -6.24
CA CYS A 142 -15.86 4.67 -6.25
C CYS A 142 -16.04 3.75 -7.48
N LYS A 143 -15.14 3.80 -8.47
CA LYS A 143 -15.19 2.95 -9.66
C LYS A 143 -15.01 1.48 -9.33
N TYR A 144 -14.23 1.14 -8.30
CA TYR A 144 -13.92 -0.25 -7.93
C TYR A 144 -14.51 -0.65 -6.57
N CYS A 145 -15.38 0.17 -5.99
CA CYS A 145 -15.91 -0.04 -4.64
C CYS A 145 -17.22 -0.84 -4.64
N ASP A 146 -17.26 -1.96 -3.93
CA ASP A 146 -18.45 -2.81 -3.76
C ASP A 146 -19.53 -2.16 -2.87
N PHE A 147 -19.17 -1.14 -2.09
CA PHE A 147 -20.08 -0.42 -1.20
C PHE A 147 -20.70 0.83 -1.85
N SER A 148 -20.65 0.92 -3.20
CA SER A 148 -21.13 2.09 -3.94
C SER A 148 -22.57 2.46 -3.61
N ASP A 149 -23.44 1.49 -3.32
CA ASP A 149 -24.84 1.76 -3.00
C ASP A 149 -25.04 2.44 -1.64
N ILE A 150 -24.20 2.13 -0.64
CA ILE A 150 -24.21 2.81 0.66
C ILE A 150 -23.91 4.30 0.48
N CYS A 151 -22.89 4.60 -0.33
CA CYS A 151 -22.46 5.97 -0.62
C CYS A 151 -23.31 6.66 -1.70
N ARG A 152 -24.30 5.96 -2.27
CA ARG A 152 -25.11 6.42 -3.42
C ARG A 152 -24.25 6.81 -4.63
N ALA A 153 -23.11 6.14 -4.80
CA ALA A 153 -22.27 6.31 -5.97
C ALA A 153 -22.93 5.65 -7.19
N ARG A 154 -22.82 6.30 -8.34
CA ARG A 154 -23.42 5.90 -9.61
C ARG A 154 -22.39 6.01 -10.73
N ARG A 155 -22.36 5.01 -11.59
CA ARG A 155 -21.58 5.04 -12.83
C ARG A 155 -22.42 5.69 -13.92
N GLY A 156 -21.95 6.82 -14.42
CA GLY A 156 -22.53 7.55 -15.55
C GLY A 156 -22.03 7.04 -16.90
N LYS A 157 -22.34 7.79 -17.97
CA LYS A 157 -21.85 7.49 -19.32
C LYS A 157 -20.32 7.54 -19.37
N TYR A 158 -19.72 6.70 -20.21
CA TYR A 158 -18.27 6.62 -20.44
C TYR A 158 -17.43 6.27 -19.20
N GLY A 159 -18.04 5.63 -18.20
CA GLY A 159 -17.33 5.17 -17.01
C GLY A 159 -17.02 6.24 -15.97
N LYS A 160 -17.53 7.49 -16.16
CA LYS A 160 -17.47 8.52 -15.12
C LYS A 160 -18.21 8.06 -13.88
N VAL A 161 -17.63 8.26 -12.70
CA VAL A 161 -18.29 7.93 -11.44
C VAL A 161 -18.71 9.21 -10.74
N TYR A 162 -19.92 9.21 -10.22
CA TYR A 162 -20.45 10.27 -9.38
C TYR A 162 -20.78 9.70 -8.01
N SER A 163 -20.34 10.37 -6.96
CA SER A 163 -20.66 10.00 -5.58
C SER A 163 -20.96 11.28 -4.80
N PRO A 164 -22.20 11.44 -4.27
CA PRO A 164 -22.54 12.59 -3.44
C PRO A 164 -21.62 12.70 -2.23
N LEU A 165 -21.27 11.58 -1.59
CA LEU A 165 -20.39 11.59 -0.42
C LEU A 165 -18.95 11.91 -0.79
N ALA A 166 -18.45 11.43 -1.94
CA ALA A 166 -17.09 11.78 -2.35
C ALA A 166 -16.97 13.23 -2.80
N ALA A 167 -17.99 13.76 -3.47
CA ALA A 167 -18.07 15.17 -3.81
C ALA A 167 -18.13 16.04 -2.54
N TRP A 168 -19.00 15.67 -1.59
CA TRP A 168 -19.08 16.36 -0.30
C TRP A 168 -17.73 16.32 0.43
N ALA A 169 -17.11 15.14 0.55
CA ALA A 169 -15.81 15.00 1.19
C ALA A 169 -14.74 15.85 0.49
N LYS A 170 -14.72 15.88 -0.85
CA LYS A 170 -13.81 16.73 -1.62
C LYS A 170 -13.97 18.21 -1.31
N ASP A 171 -15.21 18.70 -1.27
CA ASP A 171 -15.51 20.10 -1.01
C ASP A 171 -15.14 20.52 0.43
N HIS A 172 -15.14 19.57 1.37
CA HIS A 172 -14.80 19.82 2.78
C HIS A 172 -13.38 19.37 3.15
N THR A 173 -12.63 18.81 2.20
CA THR A 173 -11.22 18.49 2.38
C THR A 173 -10.41 19.78 2.25
N GLY A 174 -10.05 20.40 3.36
CA GLY A 174 -9.28 21.66 3.40
C GLY A 174 -9.90 22.67 4.34
N ASP A 175 -11.21 22.56 4.51
CA ASP A 175 -11.94 23.26 5.55
C ASP A 175 -11.67 22.53 6.86
N VAL A 176 -10.64 23.00 7.59
CA VAL A 176 -10.21 22.47 8.89
C VAL A 176 -11.30 22.72 9.93
N VAL A 177 -12.34 21.88 9.92
CA VAL A 177 -13.49 22.01 10.82
C VAL A 177 -13.71 20.74 11.65
N SER A 178 -13.16 19.59 11.22
CA SER A 178 -13.37 18.31 11.91
C SER A 178 -12.08 17.47 12.02
N PRO A 179 -11.79 16.86 13.19
CA PRO A 179 -10.59 16.04 13.41
C PRO A 179 -10.45 14.87 12.42
N GLU A 180 -11.57 14.32 11.96
CA GLU A 180 -11.62 13.20 11.03
C GLU A 180 -11.01 13.57 9.67
N PHE A 181 -11.33 14.76 9.17
CA PHE A 181 -10.79 15.28 7.91
C PHE A 181 -9.33 15.73 8.04
N GLU A 182 -8.94 16.27 9.21
CA GLU A 182 -7.54 16.63 9.47
C GLU A 182 -6.65 15.39 9.41
N GLN A 183 -7.05 14.29 10.06
CA GLN A 183 -6.31 13.04 10.01
C GLN A 183 -6.25 12.47 8.61
N PHE A 184 -7.38 12.45 7.89
CA PHE A 184 -7.41 12.00 6.51
C PHE A 184 -6.44 12.81 5.63
N GLN A 185 -6.37 14.13 5.81
CA GLN A 185 -5.40 14.97 5.11
C GLN A 185 -3.97 14.64 5.46
N LYS A 186 -3.65 14.46 6.75
CA LYS A 186 -2.30 14.06 7.19
C LYS A 186 -1.83 12.78 6.50
N VAL A 187 -2.71 11.79 6.34
CA VAL A 187 -2.40 10.56 5.60
C VAL A 187 -2.15 10.86 4.12
N ARG A 188 -3.02 11.63 3.48
CA ARG A 188 -2.91 11.96 2.05
C ARG A 188 -1.72 12.86 1.71
N SER A 189 -1.20 13.61 2.68
CA SER A 189 -0.03 14.46 2.54
C SER A 189 1.19 13.93 3.29
N PHE A 190 1.24 12.65 3.66
CA PHE A 190 2.28 12.09 4.53
C PHE A 190 3.73 12.30 4.02
N GLU A 191 3.86 12.47 2.71
CA GLU A 191 5.13 12.56 1.98
C GLU A 191 5.36 13.95 1.36
N LYS A 192 4.43 14.89 1.57
CA LYS A 192 4.50 16.28 1.10
C LYS A 192 4.94 17.21 2.22
#